data_AF-A0A4Q3KZU2-F1
#
_entry.id   AF-A0A4Q3KZU2-F1
#
_cell.length_a   1.000
_cell.length_b   1.000
_cell.length_c   1.000
_cell.angle_alpha   90.00
_cell.angle_beta   90.00
_cell.angle_gamma   90.00
#
_symmetry.space_group_name_H-M   'P 1'
#
loop_
_entity.id
_entity.type
_entity.pdbx_description
1 polymer ?
#
loop_
_entity_poly.entity_id
_entity_poly.type
_entity_poly.pdbx_seq_one_letter_code
_entity_poly.pdbx_strand_id
1 'polypeptide(L)'
;MWPKHKTEANDKFYQGTSGKLAKLRGMQARKPEYAVAVADVYATLAARKDFVRDHDLWVELYHRSVMMYPYQSRVAGLPFINVTKHNHVVPFYASLRLPPTVPLVHWDTHSDLNAIKDSGTLVGAAGRGDMHKVQDRCWDIGAAMTGVLLLPGPPRDMVWVTPSWVPDPETSLTYWKHRQSSGNVVLANCDTASQHPLALVRLYKARTACQGPSGTISVINLGRQQAAERFRRLLDLVPRGVFALDIDLDVFVCNGRPLRKALYMKEGYDVCSESRARMKELNDMPRDMYSKRTRQCYDLSRTFRKEVRLLEGRLRAFETQLRFLKREGRVPCAISISDSTGVSFTDCTSCSSTGNNYMPTYYAAFVNQKVLDILRRVY
;
A
#
# COMPACT_ATOMS: atom_id res chain seq x y z
N MET A 1 6.83 -18.65 25.42
CA MET A 1 5.72 -19.62 25.40
C MET A 1 4.56 -18.94 26.10
N TRP A 2 3.49 -18.57 25.37
CA TRP A 2 2.37 -17.79 25.95
C TRP A 2 1.49 -18.69 26.84
N PRO A 3 1.03 -18.22 28.02
CA PRO A 3 0.18 -19.03 28.90
C PRO A 3 -1.16 -19.32 28.21
N LYS A 4 -1.47 -20.62 28.01
CA LYS A 4 -2.73 -21.06 27.41
C LYS A 4 -3.86 -20.92 28.43
N HIS A 5 -4.84 -20.06 28.16
CA HIS A 5 -6.05 -19.94 29.00
C HIS A 5 -7.02 -21.13 28.74
N LYS A 6 -7.81 -21.52 29.76
CA LYS A 6 -8.74 -22.68 29.71
C LYS A 6 -9.73 -22.65 28.53
N THR A 7 -10.09 -21.47 28.04
CA THR A 7 -10.98 -21.30 26.87
C THR A 7 -10.29 -21.61 25.54
N GLU A 8 -8.98 -21.40 25.43
CA GLU A 8 -8.19 -21.74 24.24
C GLU A 8 -7.93 -23.23 24.13
N ALA A 9 -7.83 -23.91 25.27
CA ALA A 9 -7.66 -25.36 25.36
C ALA A 9 -8.85 -26.16 24.79
N ASN A 10 -10.01 -25.51 24.55
CA ASN A 10 -11.21 -26.17 24.04
C ASN A 10 -11.65 -25.70 22.64
N ASP A 11 -11.04 -24.64 22.08
CA ASP A 11 -11.36 -24.17 20.73
C ASP A 11 -10.58 -24.98 19.67
N LYS A 12 -11.16 -26.10 19.22
CA LYS A 12 -10.56 -27.00 18.23
C LYS A 12 -10.12 -26.27 16.94
N PHE A 13 -10.86 -25.27 16.49
CA PHE A 13 -10.50 -24.49 15.29
C PHE A 13 -9.18 -23.77 15.52
N TYR A 14 -9.06 -23.08 16.65
CA TYR A 14 -7.85 -22.33 16.97
C TYR A 14 -6.66 -23.24 17.18
N GLN A 15 -6.84 -24.37 17.88
CA GLN A 15 -5.77 -25.35 18.06
C GLN A 15 -5.27 -25.89 16.72
N GLY A 16 -6.18 -26.25 15.83
CA GLY A 16 -5.83 -26.69 14.48
C GLY A 16 -5.08 -25.62 13.70
N THR A 17 -5.61 -24.39 13.68
CA THR A 17 -5.02 -23.29 12.91
C THR A 17 -3.68 -22.81 13.48
N SER A 18 -3.58 -22.70 14.80
CA SER A 18 -2.33 -22.40 15.51
C SER A 18 -1.29 -23.50 15.28
N GLY A 19 -1.70 -24.77 15.25
CA GLY A 19 -0.82 -25.90 14.89
C GLY A 19 -0.28 -25.78 13.46
N LYS A 20 -1.12 -25.40 12.49
CA LYS A 20 -0.69 -25.12 11.11
C LYS A 20 0.33 -23.96 11.06
N LEU A 21 0.08 -22.88 11.79
CA LEU A 21 1.00 -21.74 11.89
C LEU A 21 2.32 -22.12 12.58
N ALA A 22 2.28 -22.95 13.62
CA ALA A 22 3.48 -23.47 14.27
C ALA A 22 4.33 -24.31 13.31
N LYS A 23 3.70 -25.14 12.46
CA LYS A 23 4.38 -25.88 11.40
C LYS A 23 5.08 -24.96 10.40
N LEU A 24 4.42 -23.87 9.98
CA LEU A 24 5.02 -22.86 9.08
C LEU A 24 6.34 -22.28 9.64
N ARG A 25 6.48 -22.16 10.98
CA ARG A 25 7.72 -21.64 11.61
C ARG A 25 8.95 -22.50 11.32
N GLY A 26 8.76 -23.82 11.16
CA GLY A 26 9.85 -24.75 10.84
C GLY A 26 10.11 -24.91 9.34
N MET A 27 9.33 -24.25 8.48
CA MET A 27 9.43 -24.38 7.03
C MET A 27 10.32 -23.29 6.42
N GLN A 28 11.00 -23.61 5.32
CA GLN A 28 11.78 -22.64 4.56
C GLN A 28 10.88 -21.89 3.57
N ALA A 29 10.78 -20.58 3.68
CA ALA A 29 9.86 -19.76 2.86
C ALA A 29 10.12 -19.82 1.34
N ARG A 30 11.35 -20.16 0.91
CA ARG A 30 11.70 -20.35 -0.50
C ARG A 30 11.10 -21.60 -1.14
N LYS A 31 10.60 -22.54 -0.32
CA LYS A 31 10.08 -23.83 -0.81
C LYS A 31 8.61 -23.68 -1.25
N PRO A 32 8.18 -24.27 -2.38
CA PRO A 32 6.79 -24.16 -2.86
C PRO A 32 5.74 -24.61 -1.84
N GLU A 33 6.06 -25.60 -1.01
CA GLU A 33 5.16 -26.13 0.03
C GLU A 33 4.83 -25.07 1.10
N TYR A 34 5.71 -24.08 1.31
CA TYR A 34 5.44 -22.96 2.21
C TYR A 34 4.28 -22.12 1.71
N ALA A 35 4.26 -21.79 0.41
CA ALA A 35 3.18 -21.05 -0.21
C ALA A 35 1.83 -21.77 -0.10
N VAL A 36 1.84 -23.09 -0.32
CA VAL A 36 0.65 -23.94 -0.16
C VAL A 36 0.15 -23.94 1.28
N ALA A 37 1.05 -24.05 2.25
CA ALA A 37 0.69 -24.03 3.67
C ALA A 37 0.17 -22.66 4.13
N VAL A 38 0.75 -21.56 3.67
CA VAL A 38 0.21 -20.20 3.92
C VAL A 38 -1.20 -20.06 3.32
N ALA A 39 -1.41 -20.51 2.09
CA ALA A 39 -2.72 -20.46 1.44
C ALA A 39 -3.79 -21.31 2.17
N ASP A 40 -3.42 -22.49 2.69
CA ASP A 40 -4.30 -23.34 3.50
C ASP A 40 -4.71 -22.67 4.83
N VAL A 41 -3.76 -22.04 5.54
CA VAL A 41 -4.08 -21.28 6.76
C VAL A 41 -4.98 -20.09 6.43
N TYR A 42 -4.66 -19.35 5.37
CA TYR A 42 -5.50 -18.25 4.90
C TYR A 42 -6.93 -18.72 4.63
N ALA A 43 -7.12 -19.79 3.86
CA ALA A 43 -8.43 -20.34 3.53
C ALA A 43 -9.21 -20.74 4.79
N THR A 44 -8.51 -21.36 5.75
CA THR A 44 -9.06 -21.74 7.06
C THR A 44 -9.60 -20.51 7.82
N LEU A 45 -8.80 -19.45 7.96
CA LEU A 45 -9.19 -18.22 8.65
C LEU A 45 -10.29 -17.44 7.90
N ALA A 46 -10.16 -17.31 6.58
CA ALA A 46 -11.12 -16.62 5.73
C ALA A 46 -12.51 -17.29 5.74
N ALA A 47 -12.58 -18.61 5.90
CA ALA A 47 -13.83 -19.34 6.03
C ALA A 47 -14.57 -19.03 7.33
N ARG A 48 -13.85 -18.84 8.45
CA ARG A 48 -14.45 -18.54 9.76
C ARG A 48 -15.00 -17.12 9.85
N LYS A 49 -14.42 -16.17 9.11
CA LYS A 49 -14.84 -14.74 9.05
C LYS A 49 -14.92 -14.05 10.42
N ASP A 50 -14.14 -14.48 11.41
CA ASP A 50 -14.13 -13.94 12.77
C ASP A 50 -12.79 -13.24 13.09
N PHE A 51 -12.54 -12.11 12.41
CA PHE A 51 -11.29 -11.35 12.52
C PHE A 51 -10.94 -10.88 13.93
N VAL A 52 -11.94 -10.69 14.81
CA VAL A 52 -11.68 -10.25 16.18
C VAL A 52 -11.23 -11.43 17.04
N ARG A 53 -11.92 -12.57 16.95
CA ARG A 53 -11.55 -13.76 17.72
C ARG A 53 -10.24 -14.38 17.24
N ASP A 54 -9.97 -14.29 15.94
CA ASP A 54 -8.78 -14.85 15.31
C ASP A 54 -7.69 -13.80 15.05
N HIS A 55 -7.77 -12.63 15.70
CA HIS A 55 -6.86 -11.51 15.50
C HIS A 55 -5.38 -11.95 15.49
N ASP A 56 -4.96 -12.68 16.52
CA ASP A 56 -3.56 -13.10 16.66
C ASP A 56 -3.14 -14.13 15.60
N LEU A 57 -4.08 -14.94 15.11
CA LEU A 57 -3.83 -15.88 14.02
C LEU A 57 -3.66 -15.12 12.69
N TRP A 58 -4.41 -14.05 12.46
CA TRP A 58 -4.25 -13.18 11.29
C TRP A 58 -2.92 -12.42 11.31
N VAL A 59 -2.52 -11.89 12.47
CA VAL A 59 -1.21 -11.23 12.64
C VAL A 59 -0.07 -12.22 12.40
N GLU A 60 -0.12 -13.40 13.02
CA GLU A 60 0.90 -14.42 12.79
C GLU A 60 0.92 -14.86 11.31
N LEU A 61 -0.24 -15.09 10.69
CA LEU A 61 -0.33 -15.43 9.27
C LEU A 61 0.36 -14.36 8.41
N TYR A 62 0.10 -13.08 8.67
CA TYR A 62 0.76 -11.98 7.97
C TYR A 62 2.29 -12.02 8.10
N HIS A 63 2.81 -12.16 9.32
CA HIS A 63 4.25 -12.27 9.53
C HIS A 63 4.86 -13.46 8.77
N ARG A 64 4.15 -14.58 8.68
CA ARG A 64 4.58 -15.73 7.88
C ARG A 64 4.49 -15.48 6.39
N SER A 65 3.49 -14.77 5.91
CA SER A 65 3.34 -14.40 4.50
C SER A 65 4.46 -13.49 4.00
N VAL A 66 4.89 -12.51 4.80
CA VAL A 66 5.98 -11.58 4.44
C VAL A 66 7.28 -12.30 4.11
N MET A 67 7.56 -13.44 4.77
CA MET A 67 8.76 -14.25 4.48
C MET A 67 8.82 -14.76 3.03
N MET A 68 7.69 -14.81 2.32
CA MET A 68 7.62 -15.25 0.93
C MET A 68 7.96 -14.16 -0.08
N TYR A 69 7.89 -12.88 0.32
CA TYR A 69 7.93 -11.75 -0.62
C TYR A 69 9.19 -11.73 -1.49
N PRO A 70 10.41 -11.98 -0.97
CA PRO A 70 11.62 -12.03 -1.81
C PRO A 70 11.59 -13.10 -2.91
N TYR A 71 10.72 -14.11 -2.78
CA TYR A 71 10.58 -15.22 -3.71
C TYR A 71 9.38 -15.06 -4.67
N GLN A 72 8.61 -13.98 -4.52
CA GLN A 72 7.46 -13.65 -5.36
C GLN A 72 7.83 -12.57 -6.37
N SER A 73 8.41 -12.97 -7.49
CA SER A 73 8.83 -12.03 -8.56
C SER A 73 7.79 -11.88 -9.68
N ARG A 74 6.70 -12.65 -9.64
CA ARG A 74 5.63 -12.59 -10.65
C ARG A 74 4.22 -12.72 -10.06
N VAL A 75 3.28 -12.02 -10.68
CA VAL A 75 1.83 -12.22 -10.51
C VAL A 75 1.19 -12.17 -11.90
N ALA A 76 0.33 -13.14 -12.24
CA ALA A 76 -0.23 -13.26 -13.60
C ALA A 76 0.85 -13.26 -14.72
N GLY A 77 2.04 -13.79 -14.44
CA GLY A 77 3.17 -13.76 -15.37
C GLY A 77 3.88 -12.41 -15.52
N LEU A 78 3.37 -11.33 -14.94
CA LEU A 78 3.96 -9.98 -14.99
C LEU A 78 5.06 -9.81 -13.93
N PRO A 79 6.10 -8.97 -14.18
CA PRO A 79 7.06 -8.56 -13.15
C PRO A 79 6.34 -8.00 -11.92
N PHE A 80 6.73 -8.50 -10.75
CA PHE A 80 6.04 -8.21 -9.50
C PHE A 80 7.02 -8.02 -8.35
N ILE A 81 6.70 -7.10 -7.45
CA ILE A 81 7.29 -7.04 -6.12
C ILE A 81 6.18 -6.85 -5.07
N ASN A 82 6.33 -7.55 -3.95
CA ASN A 82 5.53 -7.35 -2.75
C ASN A 82 6.46 -6.83 -1.65
N VAL A 83 6.10 -5.74 -1.00
CA VAL A 83 6.93 -5.11 0.03
C VAL A 83 6.09 -4.71 1.23
N THR A 84 6.72 -4.63 2.39
CA THR A 84 6.04 -4.20 3.63
C THR A 84 5.98 -2.69 3.75
N LYS A 85 7.00 -2.01 3.24
CA LYS A 85 7.17 -0.55 3.25
C LYS A 85 7.30 -0.04 1.84
N HIS A 86 6.56 1.02 1.53
CA HIS A 86 6.36 1.43 0.16
C HIS A 86 7.63 1.94 -0.53
N ASN A 87 8.54 2.57 0.21
CA ASN A 87 9.84 2.97 -0.32
C ASN A 87 10.68 1.81 -0.87
N HIS A 88 10.38 0.55 -0.51
CA HIS A 88 11.04 -0.63 -1.06
C HIS A 88 10.66 -0.94 -2.52
N VAL A 89 9.69 -0.23 -3.11
CA VAL A 89 9.37 -0.36 -4.54
C VAL A 89 10.38 0.39 -5.43
N VAL A 90 11.13 1.36 -4.89
CA VAL A 90 12.02 2.21 -5.70
C VAL A 90 13.14 1.42 -6.40
N PRO A 91 13.85 0.50 -5.72
CA PRO A 91 14.83 -0.36 -6.39
C PRO A 91 14.22 -1.25 -7.46
N PHE A 92 12.99 -1.74 -7.26
CA PHE A 92 12.27 -2.53 -8.26
C PHE A 92 12.06 -1.71 -9.54
N TYR A 93 11.50 -0.51 -9.44
CA TYR A 93 11.31 0.38 -10.60
C TYR A 93 12.62 0.80 -11.26
N ALA A 94 13.67 1.03 -10.47
CA ALA A 94 15.00 1.33 -10.99
C ALA A 94 15.59 0.16 -11.80
N SER A 95 15.35 -1.08 -11.36
CA SER A 95 15.81 -2.29 -12.04
C SER A 95 15.07 -2.58 -13.35
N LEU A 96 13.78 -2.24 -13.42
CA LEU A 96 12.94 -2.48 -14.61
C LEU A 96 13.30 -1.59 -15.80
N ARG A 97 13.86 -0.40 -15.55
CA ARG A 97 14.20 0.60 -16.58
C ARG A 97 13.06 0.87 -17.56
N LEU A 98 11.84 1.01 -17.02
CA LEU A 98 10.64 1.24 -17.84
C LEU A 98 10.80 2.49 -18.72
N PRO A 99 10.35 2.46 -19.99
CA PRO A 99 10.36 3.64 -20.85
C PRO A 99 9.63 4.82 -20.20
N PRO A 100 10.05 6.07 -20.43
CA PRO A 100 9.38 7.26 -19.87
C PRO A 100 7.92 7.42 -20.31
N THR A 101 7.55 6.82 -21.45
CA THR A 101 6.19 6.80 -22.00
C THR A 101 5.25 5.85 -21.26
N VAL A 102 5.76 5.01 -20.35
CA VAL A 102 4.94 4.13 -19.51
C VAL A 102 4.48 4.93 -18.30
N PRO A 103 3.19 5.30 -18.20
CA PRO A 103 2.68 6.03 -17.05
C PRO A 103 2.69 5.12 -15.81
N LEU A 104 2.82 5.74 -14.65
CA LEU A 104 2.64 5.10 -13.36
C LEU A 104 1.20 5.33 -12.88
N VAL A 105 0.49 4.27 -12.50
CA VAL A 105 -0.84 4.37 -11.89
C VAL A 105 -0.73 3.83 -10.47
N HIS A 106 -0.89 4.72 -9.50
CA HIS A 106 -0.56 4.51 -8.09
C HIS A 106 -1.84 4.61 -7.26
N TRP A 107 -2.27 3.50 -6.65
CA TRP A 107 -3.42 3.45 -5.76
C TRP A 107 -2.97 3.57 -4.31
N ASP A 108 -3.31 4.69 -3.66
CA ASP A 108 -2.86 4.99 -2.30
C ASP A 108 -3.75 6.08 -1.69
N THR A 109 -3.71 6.18 -0.37
CA THR A 109 -4.35 7.24 0.42
C THR A 109 -3.46 8.48 0.58
N HIS A 110 -2.16 8.33 0.31
CA HIS A 110 -1.11 9.34 0.33
C HIS A 110 -0.52 9.51 -1.07
N SER A 111 0.19 10.62 -1.29
CA SER A 111 0.85 10.87 -2.59
C SER A 111 2.23 10.21 -2.72
N ASP A 112 2.88 9.95 -1.58
CA ASP A 112 4.30 9.61 -1.42
C ASP A 112 5.29 10.50 -2.20
N LEU A 113 4.97 11.79 -2.24
CA LEU A 113 5.76 12.82 -2.91
C LEU A 113 6.58 13.70 -1.95
N ASN A 114 6.95 13.18 -0.78
CA ASN A 114 7.89 13.87 0.11
C ASN A 114 9.24 14.08 -0.59
N ALA A 115 9.95 15.13 -0.18
CA ALA A 115 11.28 15.42 -0.71
C ALA A 115 12.31 14.40 -0.22
N ILE A 116 13.18 13.95 -1.12
CA ILE A 116 14.30 13.07 -0.78
C ILE A 116 15.54 13.92 -0.51
N LYS A 117 16.13 13.77 0.67
CA LYS A 117 17.42 14.37 1.01
C LYS A 117 18.52 13.75 0.14
N ASP A 118 19.43 14.59 -0.37
CA ASP A 118 20.55 14.16 -1.22
C ASP A 118 20.11 13.37 -2.47
N SER A 119 18.95 13.71 -3.03
CA SER A 119 18.31 12.98 -4.14
C SER A 119 19.18 12.85 -5.39
N GLY A 120 20.17 13.73 -5.60
CA GLY A 120 21.15 13.57 -6.68
C GLY A 120 21.95 12.26 -6.58
N THR A 121 22.20 11.79 -5.34
CA THR A 121 22.89 10.51 -5.09
C THR A 121 22.02 9.30 -5.39
N LEU A 122 20.69 9.39 -5.18
CA LEU A 122 19.72 8.38 -5.58
C LEU A 122 19.74 8.18 -7.11
N VAL A 123 19.67 9.27 -7.87
CA VAL A 123 19.71 9.22 -9.34
C VAL A 123 21.02 8.59 -9.81
N GLY A 124 22.15 8.99 -9.20
CA GLY A 124 23.45 8.42 -9.51
C GLY A 124 23.56 6.93 -9.19
N ALA A 125 23.02 6.48 -8.06
CA ALA A 125 23.00 5.07 -7.67
C ALA A 125 22.15 4.22 -8.64
N ALA A 126 20.95 4.69 -8.97
CA ALA A 126 20.07 4.04 -9.93
C ALA A 126 20.72 3.92 -11.32
N GLY A 127 21.39 4.99 -11.79
CA GLY A 127 22.10 4.99 -13.07
C GLY A 127 23.25 3.96 -13.14
N ARG A 128 23.89 3.68 -12.00
CA ARG A 128 24.93 2.64 -11.87
C ARG A 128 24.39 1.24 -11.60
N GLY A 129 23.09 1.08 -11.38
CA GLY A 129 22.48 -0.21 -11.02
C GLY A 129 22.71 -0.63 -9.55
N ASP A 130 23.05 0.31 -8.66
CA ASP A 130 23.33 0.03 -7.24
C ASP A 130 22.03 0.08 -6.41
N MET A 131 21.25 -1.01 -6.48
CA MET A 131 19.90 -1.10 -5.89
C MET A 131 19.89 -0.98 -4.36
N HIS A 132 20.95 -1.44 -3.70
CA HIS A 132 21.10 -1.25 -2.25
C HIS A 132 21.20 0.24 -1.91
N LYS A 133 22.07 0.98 -2.62
CA LYS A 133 22.14 2.43 -2.39
C LYS A 133 20.86 3.16 -2.81
N VAL A 134 20.15 2.72 -3.84
CA VAL A 134 18.83 3.30 -4.17
C VAL A 134 17.89 3.18 -2.97
N GLN A 135 17.83 2.01 -2.35
CA GLN A 135 17.03 1.76 -1.16
C GLN A 135 17.44 2.67 0.01
N ASP A 136 18.74 2.74 0.31
CA ASP A 136 19.25 3.55 1.43
C ASP A 136 18.93 5.04 1.28
N ARG A 137 18.84 5.53 0.04
CA ARG A 137 18.57 6.95 -0.24
C ARG A 137 17.09 7.30 -0.20
N CYS A 138 16.21 6.38 -0.58
CA CYS A 138 14.76 6.54 -0.40
C CYS A 138 14.33 5.79 0.86
N TRP A 139 14.67 6.32 2.03
CA TRP A 139 14.33 5.69 3.31
C TRP A 139 12.91 6.06 3.81
N ASP A 140 12.41 7.23 3.42
CA ASP A 140 11.08 7.71 3.80
C ASP A 140 10.00 7.00 2.96
N ILE A 141 9.05 6.37 3.64
CA ILE A 141 7.89 5.73 2.99
C ILE A 141 7.07 6.75 2.22
N GLY A 142 6.94 7.97 2.77
CA GLY A 142 6.20 9.06 2.15
C GLY A 142 6.93 9.70 0.97
N ALA A 143 8.08 9.16 0.55
CA ALA A 143 8.86 9.63 -0.60
C ALA A 143 9.00 8.58 -1.71
N ALA A 144 8.32 7.43 -1.60
CA ALA A 144 8.45 6.32 -2.54
C ALA A 144 8.20 6.76 -4.00
N MET A 145 7.10 7.48 -4.24
CA MET A 145 6.76 7.96 -5.58
C MET A 145 7.69 9.07 -6.05
N THR A 146 8.16 9.96 -5.16
CA THR A 146 9.27 10.88 -5.50
C THR A 146 10.49 10.10 -5.99
N GLY A 147 10.86 9.03 -5.29
CA GLY A 147 11.99 8.17 -5.64
C GLY A 147 11.85 7.57 -7.03
N VAL A 148 10.67 7.01 -7.35
CA VAL A 148 10.35 6.44 -8.67
C VAL A 148 10.38 7.51 -9.75
N LEU A 149 9.75 8.67 -9.52
CA LEU A 149 9.70 9.75 -10.50
C LEU A 149 11.08 10.36 -10.76
N LEU A 150 11.97 10.42 -9.76
CA LEU A 150 13.33 10.95 -9.90
C LEU A 150 14.31 10.01 -10.59
N LEU A 151 13.98 8.74 -10.83
CA LEU A 151 14.86 7.78 -11.50
C LEU A 151 15.40 8.33 -12.85
N PRO A 152 16.58 7.87 -13.32
CA PRO A 152 17.18 8.37 -14.54
C PRO A 152 16.26 8.33 -15.77
N GLY A 153 16.39 9.33 -16.63
CA GLY A 153 15.58 9.50 -17.84
C GLY A 153 14.60 10.67 -17.75
N PRO A 154 13.87 10.97 -18.84
CA PRO A 154 12.83 11.97 -18.88
C PRO A 154 11.79 11.79 -17.76
N PRO A 155 11.07 12.86 -17.35
CA PRO A 155 9.88 12.74 -16.53
C PRO A 155 8.87 11.77 -17.13
N ARG A 156 8.07 11.13 -16.26
CA ARG A 156 6.98 10.23 -16.64
C ARG A 156 5.67 10.70 -16.05
N ASP A 157 4.57 10.35 -16.69
CA ASP A 157 3.25 10.65 -16.14
C ASP A 157 2.93 9.72 -14.97
N MET A 158 2.20 10.27 -14.00
CA MET A 158 1.70 9.56 -12.83
C MET A 158 0.23 9.90 -12.61
N VAL A 159 -0.58 8.87 -12.41
CA VAL A 159 -1.97 9.00 -11.98
C VAL A 159 -2.07 8.45 -10.56
N TRP A 160 -2.27 9.33 -9.60
CA TRP A 160 -2.56 8.97 -8.22
C TRP A 160 -4.07 8.75 -8.07
N VAL A 161 -4.44 7.50 -7.84
CA VAL A 161 -5.81 7.03 -7.68
C VAL A 161 -6.13 6.90 -6.19
N THR A 162 -6.86 7.87 -5.67
CA THR A 162 -7.16 7.96 -4.24
C THR A 162 -8.65 7.71 -3.96
N PRO A 163 -9.03 7.17 -2.79
CA PRO A 163 -10.44 6.92 -2.49
C PRO A 163 -11.17 8.20 -2.07
N SER A 164 -12.50 8.19 -2.19
CA SER A 164 -13.29 9.44 -2.03
C SER A 164 -13.41 10.07 -0.67
N TRP A 165 -12.82 9.45 0.33
CA TRP A 165 -12.75 10.00 1.67
C TRP A 165 -11.41 10.72 1.90
N VAL A 166 -10.42 10.60 1.00
CA VAL A 166 -9.25 11.48 0.95
C VAL A 166 -9.72 12.81 0.36
N PRO A 167 -9.58 13.93 1.09
CA PRO A 167 -10.14 15.22 0.70
C PRO A 167 -9.23 16.02 -0.25
N ASP A 168 -8.20 15.39 -0.82
CA ASP A 168 -7.38 15.96 -1.88
C ASP A 168 -8.25 16.25 -3.11
N PRO A 169 -8.19 17.48 -3.64
CA PRO A 169 -8.94 17.84 -4.84
C PRO A 169 -8.36 17.11 -6.05
N GLU A 170 -9.24 16.68 -6.95
CA GLU A 170 -8.81 16.21 -8.26
C GLU A 170 -8.08 17.34 -8.98
N THR A 171 -6.84 17.08 -9.40
CA THR A 171 -5.98 18.09 -10.01
C THR A 171 -5.04 17.43 -11.01
N SER A 172 -4.44 18.24 -11.87
CA SER A 172 -3.39 17.80 -12.78
C SER A 172 -2.28 18.84 -12.77
N LEU A 173 -1.07 18.41 -12.41
CA LEU A 173 0.08 19.28 -12.25
C LEU A 173 1.18 18.84 -13.20
N THR A 174 1.63 19.75 -14.05
CA THR A 174 2.85 19.54 -14.85
C THR A 174 4.07 19.69 -13.95
N TYR A 175 5.06 18.82 -14.11
CA TYR A 175 6.30 18.87 -13.35
C TYR A 175 7.52 18.64 -14.23
N TRP A 176 8.66 19.09 -13.71
CA TRP A 176 9.99 18.91 -14.30
C TRP A 176 10.96 18.36 -13.27
N LYS A 177 11.99 17.65 -13.73
CA LYS A 177 13.15 17.31 -12.91
C LYS A 177 14.12 18.49 -12.92
N HIS A 178 14.31 19.13 -11.78
CA HIS A 178 15.21 20.27 -11.67
C HIS A 178 16.42 19.91 -10.78
N ARG A 179 17.63 20.15 -11.29
CA ARG A 179 18.86 20.00 -10.51
C ARG A 179 19.20 21.33 -9.83
N GLN A 180 19.22 21.31 -8.50
CA GLN A 180 19.61 22.43 -7.66
C GLN A 180 21.14 22.56 -7.60
N SER A 181 21.61 23.74 -7.19
CA SER A 181 23.04 24.02 -6.99
C SER A 181 23.70 23.12 -5.94
N SER A 182 22.92 22.63 -4.96
CA SER A 182 23.36 21.63 -3.98
C SER A 182 23.61 20.23 -4.58
N GLY A 183 23.30 20.03 -5.86
CA GLY A 183 23.36 18.73 -6.54
C GLY A 183 22.08 17.89 -6.39
N ASN A 184 21.13 18.31 -5.55
CA ASN A 184 19.82 17.66 -5.41
C ASN A 184 19.01 17.73 -6.70
N VAL A 185 18.22 16.70 -6.96
CA VAL A 185 17.22 16.67 -8.03
C VAL A 185 15.83 16.70 -7.40
N VAL A 186 15.00 17.67 -7.77
CA VAL A 186 13.67 17.84 -7.21
C VAL A 186 12.61 17.80 -8.30
N LEU A 187 11.38 17.44 -7.92
CA LEU A 187 10.20 17.64 -8.76
C LEU A 187 9.79 19.11 -8.63
N ALA A 188 9.84 19.85 -9.72
CA ALA A 188 9.55 21.28 -9.75
C ALA A 188 8.32 21.59 -10.60
N ASN A 189 7.62 22.67 -10.26
CA ASN A 189 6.52 23.22 -11.04
C ASN A 189 6.77 24.73 -11.26
N CYS A 190 6.40 25.21 -12.46
CA CYS A 190 6.62 26.59 -12.89
C CYS A 190 5.42 27.51 -12.70
N ASP A 191 4.22 26.97 -12.46
CA ASP A 191 3.03 27.76 -12.21
C ASP A 191 3.07 28.34 -10.80
N THR A 192 3.20 29.67 -10.74
CA THR A 192 3.29 30.44 -9.50
C THR A 192 2.04 30.39 -8.63
N ALA A 193 0.91 29.93 -9.17
CA ALA A 193 -0.38 29.80 -8.49
C ALA A 193 -0.59 28.44 -7.78
N SER A 194 0.33 27.49 -7.93
CA SER A 194 0.12 26.08 -7.56
C SER A 194 0.53 25.69 -6.13
N GLN A 195 0.66 26.65 -5.20
CA GLN A 195 0.48 26.31 -3.79
C GLN A 195 -1.00 26.06 -3.54
N HIS A 196 -1.53 24.97 -4.09
CA HIS A 196 -2.86 24.53 -3.71
C HIS A 196 -2.75 24.17 -2.22
N PRO A 197 -3.46 24.85 -1.31
CA PRO A 197 -3.29 24.71 0.15
C PRO A 197 -3.69 23.32 0.68
N LEU A 198 -4.10 22.44 -0.23
CA LEU A 198 -4.64 21.10 0.01
C LEU A 198 -3.80 20.00 -0.66
N ALA A 199 -2.88 20.32 -1.59
CA ALA A 199 -2.18 19.29 -2.33
C ALA A 199 -1.08 18.71 -1.46
N LEU A 200 -1.24 17.44 -1.06
CA LEU A 200 -0.12 16.63 -0.53
C LEU A 200 1.05 16.56 -1.54
N VAL A 201 0.76 16.84 -2.81
CA VAL A 201 1.76 17.04 -3.87
C VAL A 201 2.49 18.38 -3.67
N ARG A 202 3.65 18.35 -3.02
CA ARG A 202 4.52 19.52 -2.84
C ARG A 202 5.63 19.53 -3.89
N LEU A 203 5.43 20.33 -4.93
CA LEU A 203 6.47 20.58 -5.94
C LEU A 203 7.28 21.83 -5.59
N TYR A 204 8.57 21.80 -5.92
CA TYR A 204 9.43 22.98 -5.75
C TYR A 204 9.06 24.05 -6.77
N LYS A 205 8.87 25.29 -6.32
CA LYS A 205 8.68 26.42 -7.23
C LYS A 205 9.99 26.71 -7.97
N ALA A 206 10.02 26.50 -9.27
CA ALA A 206 11.17 26.88 -10.09
C ALA A 206 11.28 28.42 -10.16
N ARG A 207 12.50 28.95 -10.00
CA ARG A 207 12.77 30.40 -10.13
C ARG A 207 12.93 30.85 -11.59
N THR A 208 13.17 29.91 -12.48
CA THR A 208 13.38 30.12 -13.92
C THR A 208 12.31 29.37 -14.69
N ALA A 209 12.03 29.81 -15.92
CA ALA A 209 11.13 29.10 -16.82
C ALA A 209 11.60 27.65 -16.99
N CYS A 210 10.67 26.71 -16.83
CA CYS A 210 10.93 25.28 -16.96
C CYS A 210 10.98 24.96 -18.46
N GLN A 211 12.19 24.70 -18.96
CA GLN A 211 12.41 24.27 -20.34
C GLN A 211 12.76 22.79 -20.37
N GLY A 212 12.30 22.09 -21.41
CA GLY A 212 12.59 20.67 -21.64
C GLY A 212 11.44 19.73 -21.30
N PRO A 213 11.69 18.40 -21.33
CA PRO A 213 10.66 17.39 -21.10
C PRO A 213 10.00 17.57 -19.73
N SER A 214 8.67 17.47 -19.71
CA SER A 214 7.84 17.48 -18.51
C SER A 214 7.10 16.16 -18.37
N GLY A 215 6.57 15.93 -17.18
CA GLY A 215 5.56 14.91 -16.93
C GLY A 215 4.36 15.53 -16.23
N THR A 216 3.31 14.75 -16.05
CA THR A 216 2.11 15.18 -15.35
C THR A 216 1.83 14.28 -14.15
N ILE A 217 1.46 14.89 -13.02
CA ILE A 217 0.91 14.19 -11.86
C ILE A 217 -0.57 14.53 -11.79
N SER A 218 -1.42 13.55 -12.04
CA SER A 218 -2.88 13.70 -11.96
C SER A 218 -3.43 12.99 -10.74
N VAL A 219 -4.25 13.68 -9.97
CA VAL A 219 -4.95 13.11 -8.82
C VAL A 219 -6.40 12.84 -9.23
N ILE A 220 -6.83 11.59 -9.07
CA ILE A 220 -8.21 11.19 -9.32
C ILE A 220 -8.81 10.51 -8.11
N ASN A 221 -10.03 10.90 -7.79
CA ASN A 221 -10.72 10.44 -6.61
C ASN A 221 -11.83 9.46 -7.02
N LEU A 222 -11.71 8.17 -6.71
CA LEU A 222 -12.71 7.18 -7.11
C LEU A 222 -13.80 7.01 -6.04
N GLY A 223 -14.82 7.85 -6.12
CA GLY A 223 -16.01 7.80 -5.27
C GLY A 223 -17.12 6.89 -5.77
N ARG A 224 -17.97 6.45 -4.83
CA ARG A 224 -19.07 5.50 -5.09
C ARG A 224 -20.18 6.06 -5.98
N GLN A 225 -20.45 7.37 -5.94
CA GLN A 225 -21.66 7.97 -6.52
C GLN A 225 -21.50 8.50 -7.97
N GLN A 226 -20.29 8.52 -8.54
CA GLN A 226 -20.02 9.02 -9.90
C GLN A 226 -19.04 8.08 -10.65
N ALA A 227 -19.17 6.78 -10.42
CA ALA A 227 -18.17 5.81 -10.82
C ALA A 227 -17.89 5.84 -12.33
N ALA A 228 -18.92 5.88 -13.19
CA ALA A 228 -18.74 5.81 -14.64
C ALA A 228 -17.97 6.99 -15.24
N GLU A 229 -18.31 8.23 -14.86
CA GLU A 229 -17.62 9.43 -15.36
C GLU A 229 -16.18 9.50 -14.85
N ARG A 230 -15.97 9.24 -13.56
CA ARG A 230 -14.63 9.19 -12.96
C ARG A 230 -13.79 8.07 -13.57
N PHE A 231 -14.39 6.93 -13.93
CA PHE A 231 -13.67 5.90 -14.68
C PHE A 231 -13.28 6.34 -16.07
N ARG A 232 -14.12 7.09 -16.79
CA ARG A 232 -13.73 7.66 -18.10
C ARG A 232 -12.54 8.60 -17.93
N ARG A 233 -12.55 9.45 -16.91
CA ARG A 233 -11.40 10.31 -16.61
C ARG A 233 -10.12 9.50 -16.34
N LEU A 234 -10.21 8.37 -15.63
CA LEU A 234 -9.05 7.47 -15.48
C LEU A 234 -8.56 6.92 -16.83
N LEU A 235 -9.46 6.59 -17.76
CA LEU A 235 -9.09 6.17 -19.12
C LEU A 235 -8.42 7.29 -19.91
N ASP A 236 -8.85 8.54 -19.74
CA ASP A 236 -8.27 9.68 -20.43
C ASP A 236 -6.84 9.97 -19.93
N LEU A 237 -6.59 9.72 -18.64
CA LEU A 237 -5.29 9.94 -17.99
C LEU A 237 -4.31 8.78 -18.17
N VAL A 238 -4.80 7.57 -18.46
CA VAL A 238 -3.95 6.38 -18.71
C VAL A 238 -4.03 6.06 -20.20
N PRO A 239 -3.02 6.40 -21.01
CA PRO A 239 -3.01 6.05 -22.42
C PRO A 239 -3.25 4.56 -22.68
N ARG A 240 -3.81 4.23 -23.85
CA ARG A 240 -3.90 2.83 -24.31
C ARG A 240 -2.50 2.23 -24.41
N GLY A 241 -2.39 0.93 -24.14
CA GLY A 241 -1.13 0.21 -24.11
C GLY A 241 -0.76 -0.25 -22.70
N VAL A 242 0.49 -0.02 -22.32
CA VAL A 242 1.04 -0.51 -21.05
C VAL A 242 1.23 0.60 -20.01
N PHE A 243 1.06 0.24 -18.75
CA PHE A 243 1.31 1.12 -17.60
C PHE A 243 2.02 0.36 -16.47
N ALA A 244 2.64 1.08 -15.54
CA ALA A 244 3.10 0.50 -14.28
C ALA A 244 2.00 0.62 -13.22
N LEU A 245 1.68 -0.48 -12.54
CA LEU A 245 0.66 -0.52 -11.49
C LEU A 245 1.34 -0.57 -10.13
N ASP A 246 1.15 0.47 -9.33
CA ASP A 246 1.59 0.51 -7.94
C ASP A 246 0.38 0.55 -7.01
N ILE A 247 0.37 -0.28 -5.99
CA ILE A 247 -0.75 -0.44 -5.06
C ILE A 247 -0.21 -0.40 -3.64
N ASP A 248 -0.51 0.66 -2.91
CA ASP A 248 -0.43 0.60 -1.46
C ASP A 248 -1.76 0.08 -0.90
N LEU A 249 -1.69 -0.92 -0.02
CA LEU A 249 -2.87 -1.55 0.50
C LEU A 249 -3.68 -0.64 1.42
N ASP A 250 -3.09 0.45 1.93
CA ASP A 250 -3.80 1.42 2.75
C ASP A 250 -5.01 2.05 2.03
N VAL A 251 -4.99 2.08 0.69
CA VAL A 251 -6.09 2.51 -0.20
C VAL A 251 -7.39 1.76 0.09
N PHE A 252 -7.28 0.51 0.55
CA PHE A 252 -8.42 -0.32 0.90
C PHE A 252 -8.84 -0.14 2.33
N VAL A 253 -7.90 0.13 3.23
CA VAL A 253 -8.14 0.18 4.67
C VAL A 253 -8.12 1.60 5.16
N CYS A 254 -9.12 2.39 4.76
CA CYS A 254 -9.47 3.53 5.58
C CYS A 254 -10.90 3.98 5.42
N ASN A 255 -11.46 4.31 6.57
CA ASN A 255 -12.29 5.47 6.80
C ASN A 255 -12.29 5.60 8.33
N GLY A 256 -11.70 6.62 8.93
CA GLY A 256 -11.98 6.95 10.34
C GLY A 256 -13.48 7.26 10.51
N ARG A 257 -13.92 7.90 11.60
CA ARG A 257 -15.06 8.82 11.40
C ARG A 257 -14.61 9.78 10.28
N PRO A 258 -15.44 10.16 9.29
CA PRO A 258 -15.05 11.21 8.38
C PRO A 258 -14.63 12.37 9.27
N LEU A 259 -13.34 12.70 9.28
CA LEU A 259 -12.91 13.91 9.93
C LEU A 259 -13.74 14.98 9.23
N ARG A 260 -14.40 15.85 10.01
CA ARG A 260 -14.94 17.08 9.43
C ARG A 260 -13.80 17.64 8.60
N LYS A 261 -14.03 18.00 7.33
CA LYS A 261 -12.97 18.51 6.44
C LYS A 261 -12.06 19.51 7.16
N ALA A 262 -12.65 20.36 8.01
CA ALA A 262 -11.95 21.27 8.91
C ALA A 262 -10.93 20.64 9.89
N LEU A 263 -11.19 19.46 10.47
CA LEU A 263 -10.26 18.73 11.35
C LEU A 263 -9.12 18.08 10.56
N TYR A 264 -9.42 17.45 9.41
CA TYR A 264 -8.39 16.93 8.51
C TYR A 264 -7.39 18.04 8.13
N MET A 265 -7.92 19.23 7.82
CA MET A 265 -7.13 20.40 7.46
C MET A 265 -6.35 21.05 8.61
N LYS A 266 -6.79 20.87 9.86
CA LYS A 266 -6.17 21.53 11.01
C LYS A 266 -5.06 20.71 11.64
N GLU A 267 -5.14 19.39 11.58
CA GLU A 267 -4.31 18.53 12.42
C GLU A 267 -3.29 17.69 11.62
N GLY A 268 -3.19 17.86 10.30
CA GLY A 268 -2.21 17.12 9.49
C GLY A 268 -2.30 15.60 9.70
N TYR A 269 -3.52 15.10 9.99
CA TYR A 269 -3.70 13.71 10.39
C TYR A 269 -3.38 12.80 9.22
N ASP A 270 -2.32 12.06 9.43
CA ASP A 270 -2.02 10.82 8.75
C ASP A 270 -3.24 9.90 8.83
N VAL A 271 -3.81 9.53 7.68
CA VAL A 271 -5.08 8.80 7.61
C VAL A 271 -4.81 7.34 7.91
N CYS A 272 -4.43 7.06 9.14
CA CYS A 272 -4.30 5.73 9.66
C CYS A 272 -5.68 5.22 10.09
N SER A 273 -5.96 3.97 9.70
CA SER A 273 -7.13 3.18 10.11
C SER A 273 -7.29 3.02 11.64
N GLU A 274 -6.26 3.42 12.41
CA GLU A 274 -6.21 3.40 13.88
C GLU A 274 -7.48 3.95 14.54
N SER A 275 -8.12 4.96 13.95
CA SER A 275 -9.28 5.62 14.56
C SER A 275 -10.59 4.80 14.58
N ARG A 276 -10.70 3.67 13.86
CA ARG A 276 -11.86 2.75 13.96
C ARG A 276 -11.57 1.43 14.67
N ALA A 277 -10.30 1.01 14.69
CA ALA A 277 -9.93 -0.30 15.19
C ALA A 277 -8.76 -0.24 16.18
N ARG A 278 -8.55 0.92 16.82
CA ARG A 278 -7.76 1.04 18.04
C ARG A 278 -8.32 0.04 19.05
N MET A 279 -7.60 -1.07 19.22
CA MET A 279 -7.65 -1.88 20.43
C MET A 279 -6.97 -1.18 21.62
N LYS A 280 -6.59 0.11 21.48
CA LYS A 280 -5.85 0.89 22.49
C LYS A 280 -6.54 1.05 23.85
N GLU A 281 -7.79 0.62 24.00
CA GLU A 281 -8.51 0.65 25.27
C GLU A 281 -8.67 -0.73 25.91
N LEU A 282 -8.02 -1.76 25.36
CA LEU A 282 -8.12 -3.12 25.88
C LEU A 282 -6.79 -3.50 26.53
N ASN A 283 -6.76 -3.39 27.86
CA ASN A 283 -5.71 -3.99 28.68
C ASN A 283 -5.73 -5.55 28.62
N ASP A 284 -6.81 -6.11 28.08
CA ASP A 284 -6.99 -7.54 27.86
C ASP A 284 -6.70 -7.90 26.39
N MET A 285 -6.13 -9.08 26.13
CA MET A 285 -6.03 -9.59 24.76
C MET A 285 -7.45 -9.70 24.16
N PRO A 286 -7.65 -9.41 22.85
CA PRO A 286 -8.98 -9.41 22.22
C PRO A 286 -9.75 -10.73 22.38
N ARG A 287 -9.04 -11.83 22.69
CA ARG A 287 -9.62 -13.14 22.95
C ARG A 287 -10.04 -13.37 24.40
N ASP A 288 -9.33 -12.78 25.37
CA ASP A 288 -9.69 -12.82 26.80
C ASP A 288 -11.01 -12.11 27.04
N MET A 289 -11.20 -11.01 26.32
CA MET A 289 -12.45 -10.29 26.18
C MET A 289 -13.66 -11.20 25.89
N TYR A 290 -13.54 -12.16 24.97
CA TYR A 290 -14.66 -13.06 24.63
C TYR A 290 -15.04 -14.01 25.77
N SER A 291 -14.09 -14.38 26.63
CA SER A 291 -14.41 -15.17 27.83
C SER A 291 -15.26 -14.36 28.82
N LYS A 292 -15.05 -13.03 28.86
CA LYS A 292 -15.73 -12.09 29.74
C LYS A 292 -17.08 -11.60 29.19
N ARG A 293 -17.43 -11.90 27.92
CA ARG A 293 -18.68 -11.50 27.22
C ARG A 293 -19.09 -10.03 27.46
N THR A 294 -18.12 -9.12 27.52
CA THR A 294 -18.42 -7.72 27.86
C THR A 294 -19.05 -6.98 26.68
N ARG A 295 -19.81 -5.91 26.96
CA ARG A 295 -20.37 -5.01 25.93
C ARG A 295 -19.31 -4.49 24.95
N GLN A 296 -18.10 -4.20 25.44
CA GLN A 296 -16.96 -3.76 24.63
C GLN A 296 -16.58 -4.80 23.56
N CYS A 297 -16.63 -6.09 23.89
CA CYS A 297 -16.35 -7.18 22.92
C CYS A 297 -17.34 -7.18 21.76
N TYR A 298 -18.63 -7.02 22.08
CA TYR A 298 -19.68 -6.97 21.07
C TYR A 298 -19.52 -5.74 20.16
N ASP A 299 -19.21 -4.58 20.73
CA ASP A 299 -18.97 -3.36 19.98
C ASP A 299 -17.73 -3.44 19.07
N LEU A 300 -16.64 -4.04 19.56
CA LEU A 300 -15.44 -4.29 18.76
C LEU A 300 -15.75 -5.26 17.61
N SER A 301 -16.39 -6.39 17.91
CA SER A 301 -16.83 -7.38 16.92
C SER A 301 -17.68 -6.76 15.81
N ARG A 302 -18.65 -5.93 16.21
CA ARG A 302 -19.52 -5.21 15.28
C ARG A 302 -18.73 -4.25 14.38
N THR A 303 -17.75 -3.56 14.95
CA THR A 303 -16.92 -2.58 14.22
C THR A 303 -16.00 -3.27 13.21
N PHE A 304 -15.30 -4.34 13.60
CA PHE A 304 -14.48 -5.14 12.69
C PHE A 304 -15.30 -5.77 11.56
N ARG A 305 -16.44 -6.38 11.86
CA ARG A 305 -17.33 -6.93 10.81
C ARG A 305 -17.84 -5.86 9.85
N LYS A 306 -18.08 -4.63 10.34
CA LYS A 306 -18.42 -3.50 9.49
C LYS A 306 -17.25 -3.14 8.59
N GLU A 307 -16.03 -3.05 9.13
CA GLU A 307 -14.85 -2.71 8.34
C GLU A 307 -14.55 -3.77 7.29
N VAL A 308 -14.52 -5.07 7.63
CA VAL A 308 -14.32 -6.16 6.65
C VAL A 308 -15.31 -6.08 5.49
N ARG A 309 -16.60 -5.82 5.75
CA ARG A 309 -17.59 -5.62 4.68
C ARG A 309 -17.27 -4.41 3.79
N LEU A 310 -16.74 -3.33 4.36
CA LEU A 310 -16.29 -2.17 3.60
C LEU A 310 -15.04 -2.50 2.77
N LEU A 311 -14.08 -3.24 3.33
CA LEU A 311 -12.88 -3.72 2.62
C LEU A 311 -13.27 -4.55 1.41
N GLU A 312 -14.13 -5.54 1.59
CA GLU A 312 -14.63 -6.36 0.49
C GLU A 312 -15.33 -5.53 -0.60
N GLY A 313 -16.09 -4.50 -0.19
CA GLY A 313 -16.71 -3.56 -1.12
C GLY A 313 -15.70 -2.76 -1.93
N ARG A 314 -14.61 -2.28 -1.29
CA ARG A 314 -13.53 -1.54 -1.95
C ARG A 314 -12.73 -2.46 -2.89
N LEU A 315 -12.43 -3.68 -2.47
CA LEU A 315 -11.75 -4.70 -3.29
C LEU A 315 -12.57 -5.09 -4.52
N ARG A 316 -13.90 -5.26 -4.40
CA ARG A 316 -14.78 -5.49 -5.56
C ARG A 316 -14.80 -4.29 -6.51
N ALA A 317 -14.83 -3.08 -5.96
CA ALA A 317 -14.75 -1.87 -6.77
C ALA A 317 -13.43 -1.87 -7.56
N PHE A 318 -12.30 -2.07 -6.89
CA PHE A 318 -10.96 -2.18 -7.48
C PHE A 318 -10.88 -3.23 -8.60
N GLU A 319 -11.37 -4.45 -8.37
CA GLU A 319 -11.44 -5.49 -9.41
C GLU A 319 -12.23 -5.01 -10.65
N THR A 320 -13.35 -4.32 -10.43
CA THR A 320 -14.16 -3.76 -11.52
C THR A 320 -13.37 -2.73 -12.35
N GLN A 321 -12.56 -1.90 -11.69
CA GLN A 321 -11.72 -0.88 -12.36
C GLN A 321 -10.64 -1.53 -13.21
N LEU A 322 -9.92 -2.52 -12.66
CA LEU A 322 -8.87 -3.23 -13.39
C LEU A 322 -9.45 -3.99 -14.60
N ARG A 323 -10.61 -4.65 -14.44
CA ARG A 323 -11.31 -5.30 -15.56
C ARG A 323 -11.71 -4.30 -16.63
N PHE A 324 -12.09 -3.09 -16.24
CA PHE A 324 -12.43 -2.04 -17.19
C PHE A 324 -11.19 -1.54 -17.94
N LEU A 325 -10.09 -1.24 -17.23
CA LEU A 325 -8.81 -0.90 -17.86
C LEU A 325 -8.36 -1.96 -18.87
N LYS A 326 -8.37 -3.25 -18.47
CA LYS A 326 -7.99 -4.37 -19.36
C LYS A 326 -8.87 -4.44 -20.61
N ARG A 327 -10.20 -4.34 -20.46
CA ARG A 327 -11.15 -4.33 -21.60
C ARG A 327 -10.88 -3.20 -22.58
N GLU A 328 -10.43 -2.06 -22.08
CA GLU A 328 -10.12 -0.88 -22.87
C GLU A 328 -8.66 -0.86 -23.39
N GLY A 329 -7.97 -2.01 -23.36
CA GLY A 329 -6.62 -2.17 -23.92
C GLY A 329 -5.51 -1.55 -23.07
N ARG A 330 -5.72 -1.43 -21.76
CA ARG A 330 -4.72 -0.94 -20.79
C ARG A 330 -4.30 -2.09 -19.89
N VAL A 331 -3.05 -2.53 -20.00
CA VAL A 331 -2.53 -3.70 -19.27
C VAL A 331 -1.27 -3.31 -18.51
N PRO A 332 -1.12 -3.65 -17.23
CA PRO A 332 0.10 -3.35 -16.51
C PRO A 332 1.28 -4.15 -17.08
N CYS A 333 2.44 -3.52 -17.23
CA CYS A 333 3.70 -4.19 -17.58
C CYS A 333 4.56 -4.53 -16.35
N ALA A 334 4.24 -3.95 -15.19
CA ALA A 334 4.87 -4.23 -13.91
C ALA A 334 3.86 -3.92 -12.79
N ILE A 335 3.94 -4.67 -11.70
CA ILE A 335 3.06 -4.51 -10.54
C ILE A 335 3.90 -4.43 -9.26
N SER A 336 3.65 -3.44 -8.42
CA SER A 336 4.13 -3.40 -7.03
C SER A 336 2.96 -3.39 -6.07
N ILE A 337 3.11 -4.10 -4.95
CA ILE A 337 2.21 -4.01 -3.80
C ILE A 337 3.03 -3.62 -2.58
N SER A 338 2.57 -2.61 -1.85
CA SER A 338 3.06 -2.22 -0.52
C SER A 338 2.00 -2.48 0.52
N ASP A 339 2.36 -3.18 1.59
CA ASP A 339 1.42 -3.43 2.69
C ASP A 339 1.22 -2.20 3.59
N SER A 340 2.12 -1.20 3.58
CA SER A 340 2.17 -0.08 4.54
C SER A 340 1.86 -0.46 5.99
N THR A 341 2.49 -1.56 6.40
CA THR A 341 2.27 -2.21 7.68
C THR A 341 3.63 -2.41 8.37
N GLY A 342 3.67 -2.18 9.67
CA GLY A 342 4.82 -2.52 10.50
C GLY A 342 4.97 -4.03 10.64
N VAL A 343 6.19 -4.52 10.45
CA VAL A 343 6.56 -5.90 10.76
C VAL A 343 7.56 -5.88 11.90
N SER A 344 7.35 -6.74 12.89
CA SER A 344 8.32 -6.98 13.95
C SER A 344 8.83 -8.41 13.80
N PHE A 345 10.05 -8.55 13.30
CA PHE A 345 10.76 -9.82 13.31
C PHE A 345 11.70 -9.81 14.51
N THR A 346 11.54 -10.76 15.43
CA THR A 346 12.45 -10.93 16.58
C THR A 346 13.91 -11.10 16.15
N ASP A 347 14.12 -11.61 14.92
CA ASP A 347 15.43 -12.00 14.41
C ASP A 347 15.95 -11.06 13.32
N CYS A 348 15.26 -9.95 13.02
CA CYS A 348 15.73 -8.95 12.06
C CYS A 348 15.49 -7.53 12.58
N THR A 349 16.49 -6.99 13.28
CA THR A 349 16.49 -5.63 13.81
C THR A 349 16.43 -4.56 12.72
N SER A 350 16.94 -4.83 11.51
CA SER A 350 16.84 -3.93 10.35
C SER A 350 15.49 -4.01 9.61
N CYS A 351 14.76 -5.11 9.75
CA CYS A 351 13.42 -5.30 9.19
C CYS A 351 12.31 -4.82 10.13
N SER A 352 12.69 -4.47 11.37
CA SER A 352 11.77 -4.04 12.41
C SER A 352 11.40 -2.58 12.18
N SER A 353 10.22 -2.34 11.62
CA SER A 353 9.67 -1.00 11.47
C SER A 353 8.54 -0.81 12.47
N THR A 354 8.84 -0.25 13.64
CA THR A 354 7.85 0.01 14.69
C THR A 354 7.07 1.33 14.49
N GLY A 355 7.13 1.91 13.28
CA GLY A 355 6.43 3.13 12.89
C GLY A 355 5.62 2.96 11.60
N ASN A 356 4.50 3.68 11.52
CA ASN A 356 3.58 3.82 10.39
C ASN A 356 2.85 2.51 10.01
N ASN A 357 1.70 2.31 10.64
CA ASN A 357 0.75 1.21 10.39
C ASN A 357 -0.51 1.77 9.72
N TYR A 358 -0.40 2.25 8.48
CA TYR A 358 -1.56 2.75 7.73
C TYR A 358 -2.55 1.62 7.50
N MET A 359 -2.01 0.47 7.11
CA MET A 359 -2.70 -0.80 7.13
C MET A 359 -2.53 -1.51 8.48
N PRO A 360 -3.64 -1.92 9.13
CA PRO A 360 -3.55 -2.77 10.30
C PRO A 360 -3.01 -4.15 9.93
N THR A 361 -2.03 -4.62 10.69
CA THR A 361 -1.36 -5.92 10.50
C THR A 361 -2.33 -7.10 10.37
N TYR A 362 -3.42 -7.10 11.14
CA TYR A 362 -4.44 -8.16 11.10
C TYR A 362 -5.35 -8.12 9.86
N TYR A 363 -5.36 -7.04 9.08
CA TYR A 363 -5.99 -6.99 7.77
C TYR A 363 -5.01 -7.20 6.62
N ALA A 364 -3.71 -6.96 6.82
CA ALA A 364 -2.71 -7.00 5.76
C ALA A 364 -2.72 -8.33 5.00
N ALA A 365 -2.64 -9.48 5.68
CA ALA A 365 -2.73 -10.80 5.02
C ALA A 365 -4.05 -11.00 4.27
N PHE A 366 -5.17 -10.55 4.84
CA PHE A 366 -6.47 -10.65 4.19
C PHE A 366 -6.54 -9.87 2.89
N VAL A 367 -6.18 -8.59 2.95
CA VAL A 367 -6.25 -7.64 1.83
C VAL A 367 -5.22 -7.99 0.77
N ASN A 368 -3.97 -8.25 1.14
CA ASN A 368 -2.89 -8.61 0.21
C ASN A 368 -3.29 -9.83 -0.64
N GLN A 369 -3.75 -10.91 0.00
CA GLN A 369 -4.17 -12.10 -0.73
C GLN A 369 -5.37 -11.83 -1.65
N LYS A 370 -6.35 -11.01 -1.22
CA LYS A 370 -7.48 -10.64 -2.08
C LYS A 370 -7.04 -9.83 -3.29
N VAL A 371 -6.10 -8.91 -3.13
CA VAL A 371 -5.51 -8.14 -4.24
C VAL A 371 -4.77 -9.08 -5.19
N LEU A 372 -3.93 -9.99 -4.69
CA LEU A 372 -3.25 -10.99 -5.52
C LEU A 372 -4.23 -11.88 -6.31
N ASP A 373 -5.31 -12.33 -5.68
CA ASP A 373 -6.35 -13.13 -6.34
C ASP A 373 -7.07 -12.31 -7.44
N ILE A 374 -7.35 -11.03 -7.17
CA ILE A 374 -7.92 -10.11 -8.17
C ILE A 374 -6.96 -9.97 -9.34
N LEU A 375 -5.68 -9.68 -9.10
CA LEU A 375 -4.68 -9.52 -10.15
C LEU A 375 -4.56 -10.77 -11.03
N ARG A 376 -4.51 -11.97 -10.43
CA ARG A 376 -4.47 -13.26 -11.16
C ARG A 376 -5.75 -13.55 -11.96
N ARG A 377 -6.90 -13.07 -11.50
CA ARG A 377 -8.18 -13.24 -12.24
C ARG A 377 -8.31 -12.24 -13.38
N VAL A 378 -7.80 -11.03 -13.20
CA VAL A 378 -7.98 -9.96 -14.16
C VAL A 378 -6.95 -10.04 -15.26
N TYR A 379 -5.67 -10.14 -14.94
CA TYR A 379 -4.56 -10.16 -15.90
C TYR A 379 -4.18 -11.58 -16.25
#